data_AF-A0A7X6YXW7-F1
#
_entry.id   AF-A0A7X6YXW7-F1
#
_cell.length_a   1.000
_cell.length_b   1.000
_cell.length_c   1.000
_cell.angle_alpha   90.00
_cell.angle_beta   90.00
_cell.angle_gamma   90.00
#
_symmetry.space_group_name_H-M   'P 1'
#
loop_
_entity.id
_entity.type
_entity.pdbx_description
1 polymer ?
#
loop_
_entity_poly.entity_id
_entity_poly.type
_entity_poly.pdbx_seq_one_letter_code
_entity_poly.pdbx_strand_id
1 'polypeptide(L)'
;MALVRPFKALRPAEGKAKKVAALPYDVMNRAEAKAMAEGNPDSYLYVGRSEIALPDNVDPYDPQVYVKARDTLMQMEEDGVLVQDEKPMFYIYRQIMDGRVQTGLAATVSVDDYLNNKIKRHEFTREVKE
;
A
#
# COMPACT_ATOMS: atom_id res chain seq x y z
N MET A 1 8.94 21.22 -17.41
CA MET A 1 9.19 19.80 -17.13
C MET A 1 8.68 19.50 -15.73
N ALA A 2 8.07 18.34 -15.49
CA ALA A 2 7.57 17.98 -14.17
C ALA A 2 8.74 17.68 -13.22
N LEU A 3 8.60 18.07 -11.96
CA LEU A 3 9.57 17.83 -10.90
C LEU A 3 9.31 16.49 -10.24
N VAL A 4 10.23 15.54 -10.47
CA VAL A 4 10.17 14.17 -9.96
C VAL A 4 11.33 13.96 -8.98
N ARG A 5 11.02 13.44 -7.78
CA ARG A 5 12.00 13.28 -6.69
C ARG A 5 12.02 11.85 -6.15
N PRO A 6 13.21 11.32 -5.82
CA PRO A 6 13.33 10.03 -5.16
C PRO A 6 12.80 10.10 -3.73
N PHE A 7 12.50 8.95 -3.13
CA PHE A 7 12.08 8.86 -1.72
C PHE A 7 12.64 7.60 -1.07
N LYS A 8 12.61 7.54 0.25
CA LYS A 8 12.98 6.35 1.02
C LYS A 8 11.71 5.51 1.19
N ALA A 9 11.62 4.35 0.53
CA ALA A 9 10.45 3.50 0.63
C ALA A 9 10.50 2.67 1.91
N LEU A 10 9.34 2.48 2.54
CA LEU A 10 9.09 1.37 3.44
C LEU A 10 8.59 0.22 2.58
N ARG A 11 9.38 -0.85 2.46
CA ARG A 11 9.10 -1.95 1.52
C ARG A 11 9.29 -3.30 2.19
N PRO A 12 8.72 -4.39 1.66
CA PRO A 12 9.02 -5.72 2.14
C PRO A 12 10.52 -6.01 2.14
N ALA A 13 11.00 -6.69 3.17
CA ALA A 13 12.33 -7.25 3.17
C ALA A 13 12.50 -8.28 2.05
N GLU A 14 13.75 -8.55 1.68
CA GLU A 14 14.06 -9.54 0.65
C GLU A 14 13.41 -10.89 0.96
N GLY A 15 12.77 -11.50 -0.04
CA GLY A 15 12.04 -12.76 0.12
C GLY A 15 10.67 -12.67 0.81
N LYS A 16 10.29 -11.54 1.41
CA LYS A 16 8.98 -11.37 2.09
C LYS A 16 7.87 -10.79 1.22
N ALA A 17 8.19 -10.26 0.03
CA ALA A 17 7.23 -9.57 -0.83
C ALA A 17 5.92 -10.33 -1.09
N LYS A 18 5.98 -11.65 -1.36
CA LYS A 18 4.80 -12.48 -1.60
C LYS A 18 3.90 -12.63 -0.37
N LYS A 19 4.49 -12.63 0.83
CA LYS A 19 3.74 -12.74 2.09
C LYS A 19 3.11 -11.41 2.49
N VAL A 20 3.80 -10.30 2.22
CA VAL A 20 3.31 -8.96 2.55
C VAL A 20 2.22 -8.50 1.58
N ALA A 21 2.36 -8.80 0.27
CA ALA A 21 1.44 -8.34 -0.75
C ALA A 21 -0.02 -8.73 -0.43
N ALA A 22 -0.92 -7.74 -0.53
CA ALA A 22 -2.34 -7.88 -0.28
C ALA A 22 -3.14 -7.31 -1.46
N LEU A 23 -4.37 -7.80 -1.64
CA LEU A 23 -5.31 -7.18 -2.56
C LEU A 23 -5.72 -5.78 -2.03
N PRO A 24 -6.17 -4.87 -2.92
CA PRO A 24 -6.69 -3.57 -2.52
C PRO A 24 -7.80 -3.68 -1.47
N TYR A 25 -7.79 -2.79 -0.47
CA TYR A 25 -8.74 -2.86 0.66
C TYR A 25 -10.21 -2.76 0.23
N ASP A 26 -10.52 -2.23 -0.94
CA ASP A 26 -11.88 -1.99 -1.43
C ASP A 26 -12.46 -3.14 -2.26
N VAL A 27 -11.69 -4.20 -2.52
CA VAL A 27 -12.16 -5.37 -3.30
C VAL A 27 -12.54 -6.57 -2.43
N MET A 28 -12.68 -6.38 -1.12
CA MET A 28 -13.03 -7.45 -0.18
C MET A 28 -13.87 -6.95 0.99
N ASN A 29 -14.55 -7.85 1.68
CA ASN A 29 -15.18 -7.60 2.98
C ASN A 29 -14.30 -8.12 4.15
N ARG A 30 -14.75 -7.90 5.39
CA ARG A 30 -13.99 -8.29 6.60
C ARG A 30 -13.74 -9.80 6.69
N ALA A 31 -14.75 -10.60 6.36
CA ALA A 31 -14.64 -12.06 6.43
C ALA A 31 -13.65 -12.60 5.39
N GLU A 32 -13.72 -12.07 4.16
CA GLU A 32 -12.77 -12.39 3.09
C GLU A 32 -11.34 -11.96 3.46
N ALA A 33 -11.16 -10.75 3.99
CA ALA A 33 -9.85 -10.27 4.44
C ALA A 33 -9.26 -11.16 5.55
N LYS A 34 -10.07 -11.59 6.52
CA LYS A 34 -9.67 -12.50 7.60
C LYS A 34 -9.22 -13.86 7.05
N ALA A 35 -9.99 -14.43 6.12
CA ALA A 35 -9.63 -15.69 5.46
C ALA A 35 -8.36 -15.57 4.60
N MET A 36 -8.17 -14.45 3.90
CA MET A 36 -6.97 -14.21 3.09
C MET A 36 -5.70 -14.02 3.94
N ALA A 37 -5.83 -13.47 5.15
CA ALA A 37 -4.72 -13.26 6.07
C ALA A 37 -4.40 -14.49 6.95
N GLU A 38 -5.30 -15.49 6.99
CA GLU A 38 -5.17 -16.66 7.84
C GLU A 38 -3.84 -17.41 7.59
N GLY A 39 -3.13 -17.73 8.67
CA GLY A 39 -1.83 -18.42 8.61
C GLY A 39 -0.67 -17.59 8.06
N ASN A 40 -0.86 -16.29 7.77
CA ASN A 40 0.18 -15.40 7.27
C ASN A 40 0.31 -14.13 8.12
N PRO A 41 1.10 -14.16 9.21
CA PRO A 41 1.27 -13.00 10.10
C PRO A 41 1.92 -11.79 9.40
N ASP A 42 2.66 -12.02 8.30
CA ASP A 42 3.32 -10.96 7.52
C ASP A 42 2.36 -10.24 6.55
N SER A 43 1.08 -10.63 6.48
CA SER A 43 0.11 -10.05 5.54
C SER A 43 -0.13 -8.57 5.80
N TYR A 44 -0.03 -7.74 4.76
CA TYR A 44 -0.34 -6.31 4.87
C TYR A 44 -1.84 -6.05 5.11
N LEU A 45 -2.71 -7.06 5.01
CA LEU A 45 -4.12 -6.93 5.43
C LEU A 45 -4.26 -6.59 6.90
N TYR A 46 -3.30 -6.96 7.77
CA TYR A 46 -3.33 -6.50 9.16
C TYR A 46 -3.07 -5.00 9.32
N VAL A 47 -2.62 -4.30 8.27
CA VAL A 47 -2.49 -2.83 8.20
C VAL A 47 -3.60 -2.20 7.36
N GLY A 48 -3.89 -2.74 6.17
CA GLY A 48 -4.90 -2.19 5.25
C GLY A 48 -6.34 -2.51 5.63
N ARG A 49 -6.56 -3.54 6.46
CA ARG A 49 -7.85 -4.03 6.99
C ARG A 49 -7.69 -4.43 8.46
N SER A 50 -7.13 -3.52 9.26
CA SER A 50 -6.75 -3.82 10.65
C SER A 50 -7.90 -4.24 11.55
N GLU A 51 -9.14 -4.00 11.16
CA GLU A 51 -10.31 -4.50 11.87
C GLU A 51 -10.33 -6.03 11.96
N ILE A 52 -9.68 -6.75 11.03
CA ILE A 52 -9.62 -8.23 11.08
C ILE A 52 -8.88 -8.77 12.32
N ALA A 53 -8.06 -7.94 12.95
CA ALA A 53 -7.33 -8.26 14.17
C ALA A 53 -8.08 -7.88 15.46
N LEU A 54 -9.31 -7.38 15.33
CA LEU A 54 -10.16 -6.91 16.43
C LEU A 54 -11.45 -7.74 16.50
N PRO A 55 -12.22 -7.67 17.62
CA PRO A 55 -13.52 -8.32 17.72
C PRO A 55 -14.47 -7.93 16.59
N ASP A 56 -15.25 -8.89 16.09
CA ASP A 56 -16.07 -8.74 14.87
C ASP A 56 -17.17 -7.65 14.98
N ASN A 57 -17.49 -7.19 16.18
CA ASN A 57 -18.43 -6.11 16.46
C ASN A 57 -17.80 -4.71 16.44
N VAL A 58 -16.48 -4.58 16.30
CA VAL A 58 -15.80 -3.28 16.16
C VAL A 58 -16.08 -2.72 14.78
N ASP A 59 -16.53 -1.46 14.73
CA ASP A 59 -16.72 -0.72 13.49
C ASP A 59 -15.37 -0.54 12.75
N PRO A 60 -15.27 -0.83 11.44
CA PRO A 60 -14.04 -0.67 10.67
C PRO A 60 -13.44 0.75 10.68
N TYR A 61 -14.25 1.76 11.02
CA TYR A 61 -13.85 3.17 11.10
C TYR A 61 -13.65 3.65 12.54
N ASP A 62 -13.74 2.76 13.53
CA ASP A 62 -13.46 3.09 14.92
C ASP A 62 -11.98 3.55 15.07
N PRO A 63 -11.70 4.61 15.85
CA PRO A 63 -10.34 5.05 16.14
C PRO A 63 -9.37 3.93 16.53
N GLN A 64 -9.85 2.89 17.23
CA GLN A 64 -9.01 1.75 17.63
C GLN A 64 -8.48 0.94 16.44
N VAL A 65 -9.17 0.92 15.30
CA VAL A 65 -8.72 0.26 14.06
C VAL A 65 -7.48 0.95 13.53
N TYR A 66 -7.47 2.29 13.52
CA TYR A 66 -6.32 3.08 13.06
C TYR A 66 -5.12 2.95 14.02
N VAL A 67 -5.38 2.90 15.33
CA VAL A 67 -4.33 2.60 16.32
C VAL A 67 -3.73 1.22 16.05
N LYS A 68 -4.58 0.20 15.82
CA LYS A 68 -4.12 -1.15 15.50
C LYS A 68 -3.33 -1.20 14.19
N ALA A 69 -3.74 -0.45 13.18
CA ALA A 69 -3.03 -0.33 11.90
C ALA A 69 -1.62 0.24 12.08
N ARG A 70 -1.51 1.34 12.83
CA ARG A 70 -0.22 1.97 13.18
C ARG A 70 0.68 0.99 13.91
N ASP A 71 0.18 0.37 14.98
CA ASP A 71 0.97 -0.52 15.82
C ASP A 71 1.46 -1.74 15.03
N THR A 72 0.61 -2.27 14.15
CA THR A 72 0.99 -3.38 13.26
C THR A 72 2.06 -2.95 12.26
N LEU A 73 1.93 -1.77 11.64
CA LEU A 73 2.93 -1.26 10.71
C LEU A 73 4.30 -1.07 11.39
N MET A 74 4.32 -0.51 12.59
CA MET A 74 5.53 -0.35 13.41
C MET A 74 6.14 -1.72 13.75
N GLN A 75 5.32 -2.67 14.21
CA GLN A 75 5.78 -4.02 14.50
C GLN A 75 6.37 -4.72 13.28
N MET A 76 5.76 -4.56 12.10
CA MET A 76 6.30 -5.12 10.85
C MET A 76 7.67 -4.52 10.50
N GLU A 77 7.91 -3.25 10.79
CA GLU A 77 9.23 -2.63 10.61
C GLU A 77 10.23 -3.16 11.65
N GLU A 78 9.85 -3.22 12.93
CA GLU A 78 10.67 -3.74 14.02
C GLU A 78 11.08 -5.22 13.82
N ASP A 79 10.15 -6.05 13.33
CA ASP A 79 10.37 -7.47 13.03
C ASP A 79 11.14 -7.70 11.72
N GLY A 80 11.52 -6.63 11.02
CA GLY A 80 12.17 -6.69 9.71
C GLY A 80 11.30 -7.36 8.65
N VAL A 81 9.98 -7.31 8.78
CA VAL A 81 9.04 -7.68 7.71
C VAL A 81 9.03 -6.59 6.63
N LEU A 82 9.01 -5.35 7.07
CA LEU A 82 9.23 -4.16 6.27
C LEU A 82 10.60 -3.56 6.62
N VAL A 83 11.25 -2.96 5.63
CA VAL A 83 12.52 -2.27 5.78
C VAL A 83 12.44 -0.91 5.12
N GLN A 84 12.89 0.10 5.84
CA GLN A 84 13.02 1.47 5.34
C GLN A 84 14.35 1.59 4.58
N ASP A 85 14.30 2.09 3.35
CA ASP A 85 15.52 2.33 2.58
C ASP A 85 16.37 3.46 3.18
N GLU A 86 17.69 3.27 3.24
CA GLU A 86 18.62 4.20 3.90
C GLU A 86 18.72 5.55 3.19
N LYS A 87 18.64 5.53 1.86
CA LYS A 87 18.79 6.71 0.99
C LYS A 87 17.59 6.85 0.06
N PRO A 88 17.23 8.07 -0.36
CA PRO A 88 16.20 8.26 -1.37
C PRO A 88 16.57 7.56 -2.68
N MET A 89 15.65 6.79 -3.23
CA MET A 89 15.82 6.10 -4.51
C MET A 89 14.61 6.31 -5.42
N PHE A 90 14.80 6.03 -6.70
CA PHE A 90 13.74 5.85 -7.67
C PHE A 90 13.45 4.35 -7.78
N TYR A 91 12.17 3.98 -7.78
CA TYR A 91 11.77 2.58 -7.81
C TYR A 91 11.12 2.27 -9.15
N ILE A 92 11.50 1.16 -9.75
CA ILE A 92 10.91 0.69 -11.00
C ILE A 92 9.98 -0.47 -10.65
N TYR A 93 8.77 -0.42 -11.17
CA TYR A 93 7.85 -1.55 -11.11
C TYR A 93 7.47 -2.01 -12.50
N ARG A 94 7.05 -3.26 -12.61
CA ARG A 94 6.57 -3.85 -13.86
C ARG A 94 5.29 -4.61 -13.61
N GLN A 95 4.29 -4.34 -14.45
CA GLN A 95 3.06 -5.11 -14.53
C GLN A 95 3.06 -5.89 -15.83
N ILE A 96 2.57 -7.13 -15.76
CA ILE A 96 2.38 -7.99 -16.93
C ILE A 96 0.93 -8.46 -16.89
N MET A 97 0.14 -8.06 -17.88
CA MET A 97 -1.27 -8.40 -17.99
C MET A 97 -1.57 -8.84 -19.43
N ASP A 98 -2.18 -10.01 -19.60
CA ASP A 98 -2.48 -10.60 -20.91
C ASP A 98 -1.27 -10.62 -21.87
N GLY A 99 -0.09 -10.94 -21.34
CA GLY A 99 1.18 -10.97 -22.08
C GLY A 99 1.77 -9.59 -22.42
N ARG A 100 1.10 -8.49 -22.05
CA ARG A 100 1.58 -7.12 -22.27
C ARG A 100 2.36 -6.63 -21.05
N VAL A 101 3.55 -6.11 -21.31
CA VAL A 101 4.45 -5.58 -20.28
C VAL A 101 4.32 -4.07 -20.18
N GLN A 102 4.10 -3.57 -18.97
CA GLN A 102 4.12 -2.14 -18.64
C GLN A 102 5.15 -1.91 -17.53
N THR A 103 6.12 -1.02 -17.76
CA THR A 103 7.13 -0.66 -16.76
C THR A 103 6.86 0.78 -16.32
N GLY A 104 6.75 1.00 -15.02
CA GLY A 104 6.46 2.30 -14.42
C GLY A 104 7.51 2.71 -13.41
N LEU A 105 7.43 3.98 -13.02
CA LEU A 105 8.27 4.61 -12.02
C LEU A 105 7.42 4.92 -10.79
N ALA A 106 7.85 4.46 -9.62
CA ALA A 106 7.36 4.94 -8.34
C ALA A 106 8.34 5.99 -7.79
N ALA A 107 7.84 7.20 -7.62
CA ALA A 107 8.58 8.37 -7.19
C ALA A 107 7.61 9.40 -6.57
N THR A 108 8.15 10.43 -5.94
CA THR A 108 7.35 11.58 -5.50
C THR A 108 7.35 12.65 -6.58
N VAL A 109 6.26 13.42 -6.67
CA VAL A 109 6.08 14.48 -7.67
C VAL A 109 5.54 15.75 -7.02
N SER A 110 5.76 16.89 -7.66
CA SER A 110 5.22 18.17 -7.19
C SER A 110 3.69 18.22 -7.31
N VAL A 111 3.01 18.55 -6.21
CA VAL A 111 1.56 18.83 -6.23
C VAL A 111 1.25 20.02 -7.13
N ASP A 112 2.09 21.06 -7.14
CA ASP A 112 1.90 22.22 -8.01
C ASP A 112 1.97 21.84 -9.48
N ASP A 113 2.85 20.91 -9.88
CA ASP A 113 2.93 20.47 -11.28
C ASP A 113 1.71 19.64 -11.69
N TYR A 114 1.08 18.93 -10.74
CA TYR A 114 -0.20 18.25 -10.96
C TYR A 114 -1.36 19.25 -11.12
N LEU A 115 -1.46 20.24 -10.22
CA LEU A 115 -2.50 21.26 -10.27
C LEU A 115 -2.40 22.13 -11.53
N ASN A 116 -1.18 22.49 -11.94
CA ASN A 116 -0.91 23.30 -13.13
C ASN A 116 -0.86 22.50 -14.45
N ASN A 117 -1.40 21.27 -14.49
CA ASN A 117 -1.51 20.44 -15.69
C ASN A 117 -0.19 20.11 -16.43
N LYS A 118 0.96 20.24 -15.75
CA LYS A 118 2.26 19.78 -16.26
C LYS A 118 2.39 18.27 -16.15
N ILE A 119 1.87 17.68 -15.08
CA ILE A 119 1.65 16.24 -14.96
C ILE A 119 0.28 15.96 -15.55
N LYS A 120 0.24 15.15 -16.62
CA LYS A 120 -1.01 14.72 -17.22
C LYS A 120 -1.72 13.77 -16.26
N ARG A 121 -3.00 14.04 -16.03
CA ARG A 121 -3.86 13.22 -15.18
C ARG A 121 -4.29 12.02 -16.00
N HIS A 122 -4.39 10.84 -15.38
CA HIS A 122 -5.02 9.71 -16.04
C HIS A 122 -6.45 10.11 -16.37
N GLU A 123 -6.89 9.90 -17.61
CA GLU A 123 -8.14 10.48 -18.15
C GLU A 123 -9.42 9.89 -17.51
N PHE A 124 -9.27 9.04 -16.49
CA PHE A 124 -10.37 8.38 -15.77
C PHE A 124 -10.25 8.41 -14.24
N THR A 125 -9.47 9.32 -13.65
CA THR A 125 -9.61 9.62 -12.21
C THR A 125 -10.90 10.44 -12.02
N ARG A 126 -12.07 9.77 -12.13
CA ARG A 126 -13.36 10.36 -11.75
C ARG A 126 -13.31 10.67 -10.25
N GLU A 127 -13.76 11.85 -9.85
CA GLU A 127 -13.99 12.17 -8.42
C GLU A 127 -14.97 11.17 -7.78
N VAL A 128 -15.85 10.57 -8.57
CA VAL A 128 -16.88 9.62 -8.12
C VAL A 128 -16.28 8.23 -7.91
N LYS A 129 -15.51 8.07 -6.81
CA LYS A 129 -15.75 6.98 -5.86
C LYS A 129 -16.54 7.60 -4.70
N GLU A 130 -17.83 7.82 -4.91
CA GLU A 130 -18.80 8.03 -3.83
C GLU A 130 -19.73 6.82 -3.78
#